data_AF-A0A067QMN8-F1
#
_entry.id   AF-A0A067QMN8-F1
#
_cell.length_a   1.000
_cell.length_b   1.000
_cell.length_c   1.000
_cell.angle_alpha   90.00
_cell.angle_beta   90.00
_cell.angle_gamma   90.00
#
_symmetry.space_group_name_H-M   'P 1'
#
loop_
_entity.id
_entity.type
_entity.pdbx_description
1 polymer ?
#
loop_
_entity_poly.entity_id
_entity_poly.type
_entity_poly.pdbx_seq_one_letter_code
_entity_poly.pdbx_strand_id
1 'polypeptide(L)'
;MPDVRDLRAHSPPPEEQVTFRFSEMGMKLRPLSRPKGPDVVRENAEAEEDMDLDQIIEMVWRQFAPEILIKGPNKRTVAQGTHTHMSRQDRIDSDTATYKTFDLSGIFERIQYKVADAVEWLEIFDRLFPIAPEAPQVNIRRQNYDSCLYFKTWEKTIARLSRPDAKKVKDEVRKHFNKLWWMPYAVKERIWKTGKVQGSWIELPNFSGTPVVQIAFNQRFFQGQHAIQLKNSNAPHPLAQEEEGSE
;
A
#
# COMPACT_ATOMS: atom_id res chain seq x y z
N MET A 1 -12.31 10.09 -10.02
CA MET A 1 -11.64 8.94 -9.35
C MET A 1 -12.52 7.72 -9.55
N PRO A 2 -11.98 6.48 -9.68
CA PRO A 2 -12.83 5.28 -9.56
C PRO A 2 -13.68 5.36 -8.33
N ASP A 3 -14.93 4.91 -8.44
CA ASP A 3 -15.75 4.80 -7.25
C ASP A 3 -15.11 3.72 -6.39
N VAL A 4 -14.65 4.11 -5.21
CA VAL A 4 -14.00 3.19 -4.27
C VAL A 4 -14.97 2.10 -3.82
N ARG A 5 -16.27 2.27 -4.09
CA ARG A 5 -17.31 1.25 -3.95
C ARG A 5 -17.10 0.05 -4.88
N ASP A 6 -16.51 0.23 -6.07
CA ASP A 6 -16.25 -0.88 -7.00
C ASP A 6 -15.26 -1.90 -6.39
N LEU A 7 -14.30 -1.41 -5.56
CA LEU A 7 -13.36 -2.26 -4.82
C LEU A 7 -14.01 -3.10 -3.72
N ARG A 8 -15.22 -2.72 -3.25
CA ARG A 8 -15.96 -3.52 -2.26
C ARG A 8 -16.67 -4.72 -2.90
N ALA A 9 -17.02 -4.60 -4.18
CA ALA A 9 -17.70 -5.66 -4.93
C ALA A 9 -16.73 -6.71 -5.47
N HIS A 10 -15.48 -6.33 -5.73
CA HIS A 10 -14.45 -7.25 -6.18
C HIS A 10 -14.08 -8.23 -5.06
N SER A 11 -14.21 -9.53 -5.31
CA SER A 11 -13.81 -10.59 -4.37
C SER A 11 -12.58 -11.31 -4.92
N PRO A 12 -11.51 -11.47 -4.13
CA PRO A 12 -10.31 -12.13 -4.59
C PRO A 12 -10.60 -13.63 -4.82
N PRO A 13 -9.78 -14.29 -5.64
CA PRO A 13 -9.83 -15.72 -5.82
C PRO A 13 -9.83 -16.47 -4.47
N PRO A 14 -10.52 -17.61 -4.33
CA PRO A 14 -10.60 -18.36 -3.08
C PRO A 14 -9.24 -18.63 -2.40
N GLU A 15 -8.21 -18.88 -3.18
CA GLU A 15 -6.83 -19.12 -2.72
C GLU A 15 -6.14 -17.90 -2.09
N GLU A 16 -6.64 -16.70 -2.38
CA GLU A 16 -6.15 -15.41 -1.86
C GLU A 16 -7.01 -14.89 -0.71
N GLN A 17 -8.17 -15.52 -0.44
CA GLN A 17 -9.06 -15.12 0.64
C GLN A 17 -8.39 -15.40 1.99
N VAL A 18 -8.35 -14.35 2.81
CA VAL A 18 -7.89 -14.44 4.19
C VAL A 18 -9.11 -14.52 5.07
N THR A 19 -9.17 -15.53 5.93
CA THR A 19 -10.21 -15.63 6.96
C THR A 19 -9.61 -15.25 8.31
N PHE A 20 -10.18 -14.23 8.95
CA PHE A 20 -9.83 -13.88 10.32
C PHE A 20 -10.81 -14.54 11.31
N ARG A 21 -10.37 -14.74 12.56
CA ARG A 21 -11.14 -15.45 13.60
C ARG A 21 -11.11 -14.72 14.95
N PHE A 22 -11.17 -13.40 14.92
CA PHE A 22 -11.21 -12.54 16.09
C PHE A 22 -12.47 -12.76 16.93
N SER A 23 -13.60 -13.11 16.30
CA SER A 23 -14.83 -13.45 17.02
C SER A 23 -14.66 -14.70 17.89
N GLU A 24 -13.95 -15.71 17.41
CA GLU A 24 -13.58 -16.92 18.19
C GLU A 24 -12.67 -16.57 19.38
N MET A 25 -11.89 -15.48 19.28
CA MET A 25 -11.06 -14.96 20.36
C MET A 25 -11.82 -14.06 21.35
N GLY A 26 -13.14 -13.91 21.19
CA GLY A 26 -14.00 -13.12 22.06
C GLY A 26 -13.87 -11.60 21.87
N MET A 27 -13.24 -11.13 20.79
CA MET A 27 -13.11 -9.71 20.52
C MET A 27 -14.43 -9.13 20.03
N LYS A 28 -14.81 -7.96 20.53
CA LYS A 28 -16.03 -7.26 20.12
C LYS A 28 -15.74 -5.80 19.84
N LEU A 29 -16.28 -5.30 18.74
CA LEU A 29 -16.22 -3.89 18.41
C LEU A 29 -17.13 -3.09 19.33
N ARG A 30 -16.61 -1.99 19.89
CA ARG A 30 -17.48 -1.02 20.56
C ARG A 30 -18.45 -0.40 19.55
N PRO A 31 -19.72 -0.16 19.93
CA PRO A 31 -20.67 0.55 19.07
C PRO A 31 -20.14 1.94 18.68
N LEU A 32 -20.47 2.39 17.48
CA LEU A 32 -20.14 3.75 17.04
C LEU A 32 -20.97 4.76 17.86
N SER A 33 -20.29 5.73 18.50
CA SER A 33 -20.96 6.89 19.08
C SER A 33 -21.54 7.75 17.95
N ARG A 34 -22.87 7.68 17.74
CA ARG A 34 -23.54 8.46 16.69
C ARG A 34 -23.99 9.82 17.22
N PRO A 35 -23.77 10.91 16.47
CA PRO A 35 -24.55 12.13 16.65
C PRO A 35 -26.02 11.77 16.39
N LYS A 36 -26.88 11.95 17.39
CA LYS A 36 -28.33 11.85 17.22
C LYS A 36 -28.86 13.26 16.92
N GLY A 37 -29.46 13.45 15.76
CA GLY A 37 -30.11 14.70 15.38
C GLY A 37 -30.93 14.53 14.08
N PRO A 38 -32.01 15.30 13.90
CA PRO A 38 -32.89 15.21 12.73
C PRO A 38 -32.20 15.59 11.41
N ASP A 39 -31.04 16.27 11.46
CA ASP A 39 -30.35 16.82 10.28
C ASP A 39 -29.18 15.97 9.75
N VAL A 40 -29.03 14.71 10.21
CA VAL A 40 -27.93 13.84 9.76
C VAL A 40 -28.38 12.97 8.59
N VAL A 41 -27.96 13.30 7.37
CA VAL A 41 -28.16 12.49 6.15
C VAL A 41 -27.30 11.21 6.21
N ARG A 42 -27.94 10.04 6.06
CA ARG A 42 -27.37 8.70 6.40
C ARG A 42 -26.96 7.83 5.19
N GLU A 43 -26.41 8.39 4.13
CA GLU A 43 -26.31 7.64 2.86
C GLU A 43 -25.21 6.55 2.77
N ASN A 44 -24.33 6.37 3.78
CA ASN A 44 -23.25 5.36 3.71
C ASN A 44 -23.02 4.56 5.01
N ALA A 45 -23.82 4.78 6.06
CA ALA A 45 -23.57 4.16 7.37
C ALA A 45 -24.15 2.74 7.49
N GLU A 46 -25.19 2.42 6.72
CA GLU A 46 -26.03 1.24 6.98
C GLU A 46 -25.37 -0.10 6.58
N ALA A 47 -24.54 -0.15 5.53
CA ALA A 47 -23.90 -1.40 5.10
C ALA A 47 -22.66 -1.82 5.92
N GLU A 48 -21.99 -0.88 6.60
CA GLU A 48 -20.90 -1.19 7.54
C GLU A 48 -21.40 -1.62 8.93
N GLU A 49 -22.69 -1.44 9.21
CA GLU A 49 -23.27 -1.65 10.55
C GLU A 49 -23.51 -3.13 10.89
N ASP A 50 -23.71 -3.98 9.89
CA ASP A 50 -23.96 -5.42 10.09
C ASP A 50 -22.71 -6.28 10.02
N MET A 51 -21.56 -5.71 9.63
CA MET A 51 -20.32 -6.46 9.54
C MET A 51 -19.69 -6.69 10.92
N ASP A 52 -19.30 -7.94 11.20
CA ASP A 52 -18.50 -8.26 12.37
C ASP A 52 -17.03 -7.84 12.20
N LEU A 53 -16.22 -8.05 13.26
CA LEU A 53 -14.81 -7.66 13.24
C LEU A 53 -14.02 -8.44 12.18
N ASP A 54 -14.35 -9.71 11.97
CA ASP A 54 -13.65 -10.57 11.01
C ASP A 54 -13.91 -10.03 9.60
N GLN A 55 -15.17 -9.86 9.22
CA GLN A 55 -15.59 -9.32 7.94
C GLN A 55 -14.98 -7.94 7.65
N ILE A 56 -14.91 -7.06 8.65
CA ILE A 56 -14.32 -5.73 8.48
C ILE A 56 -12.82 -5.82 8.19
N ILE A 57 -12.07 -6.66 8.92
CA ILE A 57 -10.63 -6.79 8.71
C ILE A 57 -10.32 -7.54 7.41
N GLU A 58 -11.13 -8.51 7.02
CA GLU A 58 -11.08 -9.15 5.70
C GLU A 58 -11.27 -8.12 4.58
N MET A 59 -12.28 -7.25 4.71
CA MET A 59 -12.51 -6.16 3.76
C MET A 59 -11.32 -5.20 3.71
N VAL A 60 -10.77 -4.79 4.86
CA VAL A 60 -9.58 -3.93 4.91
C VAL A 60 -8.40 -4.58 4.19
N TRP A 61 -8.14 -5.86 4.45
CA TRP A 61 -7.05 -6.60 3.83
C TRP A 61 -7.21 -6.73 2.31
N ARG A 62 -8.44 -7.00 1.85
CA ARG A 62 -8.77 -7.08 0.42
C ARG A 62 -8.59 -5.75 -0.29
N GLN A 63 -9.00 -4.65 0.33
CA GLN A 63 -8.89 -3.31 -0.24
C GLN A 63 -7.45 -2.78 -0.24
N PHE A 64 -6.63 -3.23 0.71
CA PHE A 64 -5.27 -2.77 0.87
C PHE A 64 -4.43 -2.91 -0.41
N ALA A 65 -4.35 -4.11 -1.00
CA ALA A 65 -3.53 -4.37 -2.18
C ALA A 65 -3.83 -3.43 -3.37
N PRO A 66 -5.07 -3.38 -3.91
CA PRO A 66 -5.37 -2.53 -5.05
C PRO A 66 -5.23 -1.04 -4.72
N GLU A 67 -5.60 -0.61 -3.52
CA GLU A 67 -5.48 0.80 -3.15
C GLU A 67 -4.03 1.28 -3.10
N ILE A 68 -3.10 0.43 -2.64
CA ILE A 68 -1.68 0.79 -2.68
C ILE A 68 -1.23 1.08 -4.11
N LEU A 69 -1.57 0.25 -5.10
CA LEU A 69 -1.19 0.47 -6.51
C LEU A 69 -1.94 1.64 -7.17
N ILE A 70 -3.23 1.81 -6.87
CA ILE A 70 -4.02 2.97 -7.34
C ILE A 70 -3.39 4.29 -6.90
N LYS A 71 -2.81 4.34 -5.70
CA LYS A 71 -2.10 5.52 -5.17
C LYS A 71 -0.64 5.64 -5.62
N GLY A 72 -0.21 4.79 -6.55
CA GLY A 72 1.10 4.90 -7.19
C GLY A 72 1.33 6.31 -7.76
N PRO A 73 2.55 6.87 -7.65
CA PRO A 73 2.81 8.24 -8.07
C PRO A 73 2.83 8.35 -9.60
N ASN A 74 2.39 9.52 -10.07
CA ASN A 74 2.63 9.94 -11.45
C ASN A 74 4.02 10.56 -11.56
N LYS A 75 4.60 10.56 -12.76
CA LYS A 75 5.82 11.31 -13.05
C LYS A 75 5.54 12.81 -12.92
N ARG A 76 6.61 13.62 -12.83
CA ARG A 76 6.56 15.04 -12.46
C ARG A 76 5.60 15.86 -13.32
N THR A 77 5.45 15.51 -14.59
CA THR A 77 4.47 16.12 -15.49
C THR A 77 3.46 15.09 -15.97
N VAL A 78 2.21 15.51 -16.19
CA VAL A 78 1.14 14.64 -16.72
C VAL A 78 1.57 14.01 -18.05
N ALA A 79 2.30 14.76 -18.88
CA ALA A 79 2.83 14.31 -20.16
C ALA A 79 3.84 13.15 -20.05
N GLN A 80 4.51 13.00 -18.90
CA GLN A 80 5.48 11.92 -18.69
C GLN A 80 4.81 10.60 -18.29
N GLY A 81 3.52 10.61 -17.93
CA GLY A 81 2.76 9.42 -17.58
C GLY A 81 2.99 8.91 -16.15
N THR A 82 2.68 7.64 -15.91
CA THR A 82 2.79 7.01 -14.58
C THR A 82 4.13 6.28 -14.41
N HIS A 83 4.57 6.08 -13.16
CA HIS A 83 5.77 5.23 -12.89
C HIS A 83 5.51 3.73 -13.10
N THR A 84 4.26 3.36 -13.30
CA THR A 84 3.79 1.98 -13.49
C THR A 84 3.22 1.78 -14.89
N HIS A 85 3.38 0.56 -15.42
CA HIS A 85 2.80 0.12 -16.68
C HIS A 85 1.35 -0.36 -16.56
N MET A 86 0.88 -0.60 -15.32
CA MET A 86 -0.45 -1.15 -15.08
C MET A 86 -1.51 -0.18 -15.54
N SER A 87 -2.48 -0.72 -16.29
CA SER A 87 -3.70 0.00 -16.63
C SER A 87 -4.44 0.38 -15.35
N ARG A 88 -5.36 1.34 -15.44
CA ARG A 88 -6.20 1.69 -14.29
C ARG A 88 -7.02 0.49 -13.81
N GLN A 89 -7.50 -0.34 -14.74
CA GLN A 89 -8.29 -1.53 -14.42
C GLN A 89 -7.43 -2.60 -13.74
N ASP A 90 -6.21 -2.82 -14.24
CA ASP A 90 -5.27 -3.80 -13.67
C ASP A 90 -4.93 -3.46 -12.21
N ARG A 91 -4.85 -2.16 -11.86
CA ARG A 91 -4.62 -1.72 -10.47
C ARG A 91 -5.85 -1.89 -9.58
N ILE A 92 -7.05 -1.88 -10.15
CA ILE A 92 -8.30 -2.13 -9.42
C ILE A 92 -8.43 -3.64 -9.14
N ASP A 93 -8.06 -4.46 -10.13
CA ASP A 93 -8.16 -5.91 -10.07
C ASP A 93 -6.94 -6.57 -9.39
N SER A 94 -5.93 -5.79 -9.01
CA SER A 94 -4.73 -6.33 -8.34
C SER A 94 -5.03 -6.80 -6.92
N ASP A 95 -4.29 -7.82 -6.49
CA ASP A 95 -4.46 -8.55 -5.24
C ASP A 95 -3.11 -8.74 -4.51
N THR A 96 -3.06 -9.67 -3.55
CA THR A 96 -1.81 -9.93 -2.81
C THR A 96 -0.78 -10.71 -3.63
N ALA A 97 -1.19 -11.50 -4.62
CA ALA A 97 -0.28 -12.18 -5.55
C ALA A 97 0.60 -11.17 -6.32
N THR A 98 0.07 -9.98 -6.62
CA THR A 98 0.83 -8.88 -7.24
C THR A 98 2.08 -8.50 -6.43
N TYR A 99 2.07 -8.72 -5.12
CA TYR A 99 3.18 -8.43 -4.21
C TYR A 99 4.07 -9.65 -3.90
N LYS A 100 3.82 -10.79 -4.55
CA LYS A 100 4.54 -12.07 -4.35
C LYS A 100 5.26 -12.50 -5.64
N THR A 101 5.92 -11.55 -6.29
CA THR A 101 6.68 -11.79 -7.52
C THR A 101 7.95 -10.95 -7.56
N PHE A 102 8.97 -11.44 -8.25
CA PHE A 102 10.14 -10.65 -8.67
C PHE A 102 10.04 -10.18 -10.13
N ASP A 103 9.06 -10.68 -10.88
CA ASP A 103 8.72 -10.12 -12.18
C ASP A 103 7.86 -8.88 -11.99
N LEU A 104 8.51 -7.73 -12.05
CA LEU A 104 7.93 -6.41 -11.94
C LEU A 104 7.76 -5.76 -13.32
N SER A 105 7.99 -6.48 -14.41
CA SER A 105 7.96 -5.94 -15.78
C SER A 105 6.58 -5.47 -16.22
N GLY A 106 5.52 -6.10 -15.71
CA GLY A 106 4.13 -5.67 -15.88
C GLY A 106 3.74 -4.51 -14.95
N ILE A 107 4.54 -4.23 -13.93
CA ILE A 107 4.20 -3.28 -12.87
C ILE A 107 4.93 -1.96 -13.06
N PHE A 108 6.26 -1.98 -13.21
CA PHE A 108 7.08 -0.77 -13.24
C PHE A 108 7.98 -0.72 -14.46
N GLU A 109 8.21 0.51 -14.92
CA GLU A 109 9.26 0.79 -15.89
C GLU A 109 10.63 0.83 -15.20
N ARG A 110 10.67 1.51 -14.04
CA ARG A 110 11.87 1.79 -13.27
C ARG A 110 11.55 1.83 -11.79
N ILE A 111 12.47 1.32 -10.99
CA ILE A 111 12.36 1.33 -9.54
C ILE A 111 13.70 1.67 -8.92
N GLN A 112 13.63 2.19 -7.71
CA GLN A 112 14.70 2.08 -6.73
C GLN A 112 14.27 1.03 -5.71
N TYR A 113 15.17 0.13 -5.37
CA TYR A 113 14.92 -0.86 -4.35
C TYR A 113 16.01 -0.89 -3.29
N LYS A 114 15.63 -1.42 -2.13
CA LYS A 114 16.55 -1.96 -1.15
C LYS A 114 15.96 -3.24 -0.57
N VAL A 115 16.80 -4.03 0.09
CA VAL A 115 16.36 -5.18 0.88
C VAL A 115 16.11 -4.68 2.29
N ALA A 116 14.85 -4.73 2.73
CA ALA A 116 14.48 -4.36 4.09
C ALA A 116 14.68 -5.56 5.01
N ASP A 117 15.44 -5.34 6.08
CA ASP A 117 15.55 -6.30 7.17
C ASP A 117 14.23 -6.40 7.97
N ALA A 118 14.21 -7.27 8.97
CA ALA A 118 13.01 -7.48 9.79
C ALA A 118 12.51 -6.21 10.51
N VAL A 119 13.43 -5.31 10.91
CA VAL A 119 13.09 -4.06 11.61
C VAL A 119 12.49 -3.07 10.62
N GLU A 120 13.16 -2.85 9.49
CA GLU A 120 12.68 -1.95 8.44
C GLU A 120 11.35 -2.43 7.84
N TRP A 121 11.18 -3.74 7.65
CA TRP A 121 9.92 -4.31 7.17
C TRP A 121 8.78 -4.09 8.17
N LEU A 122 9.06 -4.22 9.47
CA LEU A 122 8.11 -3.89 10.53
C LEU A 122 7.74 -2.41 10.53
N GLU A 123 8.70 -1.50 10.31
CA GLU A 123 8.40 -0.07 10.20
C GLU A 123 7.47 0.25 9.03
N ILE A 124 7.70 -0.38 7.87
CA ILE A 124 6.81 -0.22 6.70
C ILE A 124 5.40 -0.69 7.06
N PHE A 125 5.29 -1.86 7.68
CA PHE A 125 4.00 -2.39 8.16
C PHE A 125 3.32 -1.43 9.14
N ASP A 126 4.06 -0.90 10.11
CA ASP A 126 3.53 -0.03 11.17
C ASP A 126 2.98 1.29 10.62
N ARG A 127 3.56 1.78 9.51
CA ARG A 127 3.08 2.97 8.78
C ARG A 127 1.80 2.71 7.99
N LEU A 128 1.66 1.51 7.43
CA LEU A 128 0.48 1.09 6.65
C LEU A 128 -0.70 0.67 7.56
N PHE A 129 -0.41 0.11 8.73
CA PHE A 129 -1.39 -0.39 9.71
C PHE A 129 -1.10 0.13 11.13
N PRO A 130 -1.32 1.43 11.41
CA PRO A 130 -1.06 2.03 12.72
C PRO A 130 -2.10 1.63 13.77
N ILE A 131 -1.71 1.45 15.05
CA ILE A 131 -2.66 1.19 16.16
C ILE A 131 -3.22 2.50 16.75
N ALA A 132 -2.44 3.57 16.67
CA ALA A 132 -2.85 4.88 17.11
C ALA A 132 -2.33 5.88 16.08
N PRO A 133 -3.00 7.03 15.91
CA PRO A 133 -2.26 8.19 15.47
C PRO A 133 -1.17 8.40 16.52
N GLU A 134 0.11 8.26 16.12
CA GLU A 134 1.19 8.87 16.89
C GLU A 134 0.72 10.29 17.26
N ALA A 135 0.82 10.65 18.55
CA ALA A 135 0.24 11.85 19.18
C ALA A 135 -0.01 12.98 18.18
N PRO A 136 -1.20 13.62 18.14
CA PRO A 136 -1.69 14.43 17.03
C PRO A 136 -0.54 15.23 16.43
N GLN A 137 0.04 14.70 15.35
CA GLN A 137 1.15 15.34 14.66
C GLN A 137 0.51 16.45 13.86
N VAL A 138 0.15 17.55 14.53
CA VAL A 138 -0.79 18.59 14.08
C VAL A 138 -0.46 19.16 12.70
N ASN A 139 0.74 18.90 12.15
CA ASN A 139 1.21 19.47 10.89
C ASN A 139 1.80 18.48 9.87
N ILE A 140 1.71 17.15 10.05
CA ILE A 140 2.23 16.21 9.04
C ILE A 140 1.15 15.94 7.98
N ARG A 141 1.31 16.53 6.79
CA ARG A 141 0.47 16.25 5.63
C ARG A 141 0.73 14.83 5.12
N ARG A 142 -0.19 13.89 5.43
CA ARG A 142 -0.14 12.49 4.97
C ARG A 142 -0.64 12.39 3.53
N GLN A 143 0.27 12.41 2.57
CA GLN A 143 -0.04 12.17 1.17
C GLN A 143 -0.53 10.73 0.96
N ASN A 144 -1.63 10.60 0.23
CA ASN A 144 -2.28 9.35 -0.19
C ASN A 144 -2.97 8.53 0.91
N TYR A 145 -2.48 8.48 2.15
CA TYR A 145 -3.12 7.73 3.26
C TYR A 145 -4.58 8.12 3.48
N ASP A 146 -4.85 9.41 3.66
CA ASP A 146 -6.20 9.93 3.96
C ASP A 146 -7.17 9.82 2.78
N SER A 147 -6.69 9.38 1.62
CA SER A 147 -7.50 9.11 0.43
C SER A 147 -7.72 7.61 0.19
N CYS A 148 -7.14 6.75 1.04
CA CYS A 148 -7.35 5.31 0.98
C CYS A 148 -8.53 4.89 1.87
N LEU A 149 -9.43 4.08 1.34
CA LEU A 149 -10.58 3.58 2.09
C LEU A 149 -10.18 2.49 3.07
N TYR A 150 -9.31 1.56 2.68
CA TYR A 150 -8.78 0.55 3.61
C TYR A 150 -8.19 1.20 4.88
N PHE A 151 -7.46 2.30 4.70
CA PHE A 151 -6.77 3.00 5.79
C PHE A 151 -7.77 3.69 6.72
N LYS A 152 -8.80 4.34 6.16
CA LYS A 152 -9.90 4.94 6.95
C LYS A 152 -10.68 3.88 7.72
N THR A 153 -11.02 2.77 7.07
CA THR A 153 -11.74 1.68 7.70
C THR A 153 -10.90 1.05 8.80
N TRP A 154 -9.61 0.84 8.56
CA TRP A 154 -8.65 0.37 9.56
C TRP A 154 -8.61 1.30 10.78
N GLU A 155 -8.36 2.60 10.60
CA GLU A 155 -8.29 3.55 11.72
C GLU A 155 -9.58 3.59 12.54
N LYS A 156 -10.75 3.60 11.88
CA LYS A 156 -12.05 3.55 12.55
C LYS A 156 -12.24 2.26 13.36
N THR A 157 -11.86 1.12 12.78
CA THR A 157 -12.01 -0.20 13.42
C THR A 157 -11.11 -0.32 14.64
N ILE A 158 -9.84 0.05 14.50
CA ILE A 158 -8.87 0.02 15.59
C ILE A 158 -9.27 0.97 16.72
N ALA A 159 -9.78 2.16 16.43
CA ALA A 159 -10.26 3.10 17.44
C ALA A 159 -11.41 2.53 18.30
N ARG A 160 -12.18 1.57 17.76
CA ARG A 160 -13.29 0.91 18.47
C ARG A 160 -12.83 -0.27 19.34
N LEU A 161 -11.59 -0.73 19.21
CA LEU A 161 -11.06 -1.83 20.01
C LEU A 161 -10.38 -1.35 21.29
N SER A 162 -10.20 -2.25 22.24
CA SER A 162 -9.27 -2.05 23.35
C SER A 162 -7.82 -2.04 22.82
N ARG A 163 -6.89 -1.40 23.52
CA ARG A 163 -5.46 -1.44 23.11
C ARG A 163 -4.91 -2.87 22.98
N PRO A 164 -5.17 -3.80 23.92
CA PRO A 164 -4.77 -5.19 23.76
C PRO A 164 -5.36 -5.87 22.53
N ASP A 165 -6.64 -5.66 22.23
CA ASP A 165 -7.30 -6.30 21.09
C ASP A 165 -6.83 -5.71 19.76
N ALA A 166 -6.67 -4.39 19.69
CA ALA A 166 -6.07 -3.72 18.54
C ALA A 166 -4.67 -4.25 18.22
N LYS A 167 -3.87 -4.54 19.26
CA LYS A 167 -2.55 -5.16 19.09
C LYS A 167 -2.66 -6.57 18.51
N LYS A 168 -3.57 -7.40 19.03
CA LYS A 168 -3.78 -8.75 18.49
C LYS A 168 -4.26 -8.72 17.03
N VAL A 169 -5.22 -7.85 16.69
CA VAL A 169 -5.69 -7.67 15.31
C VAL A 169 -4.52 -7.29 14.39
N LYS A 170 -3.72 -6.31 14.81
CA LYS A 170 -2.52 -5.92 14.04
C LYS A 170 -1.51 -7.06 13.92
N ASP A 171 -1.27 -7.82 14.98
CA ASP A 171 -0.34 -8.95 14.95
C ASP A 171 -0.82 -10.05 13.98
N GLU A 172 -2.12 -10.32 13.90
CA GLU A 172 -2.68 -11.27 12.91
C GLU A 172 -2.54 -10.74 11.48
N VAL A 173 -2.91 -9.48 11.21
CA VAL A 173 -2.72 -8.88 9.87
C VAL A 173 -1.25 -8.90 9.47
N ARG A 174 -0.32 -8.67 10.42
CA ARG A 174 1.12 -8.75 10.17
C ARG A 174 1.56 -10.12 9.68
N LYS A 175 0.94 -11.21 10.13
CA LYS A 175 1.29 -12.56 9.65
C LYS A 175 1.02 -12.71 8.15
N HIS A 176 0.00 -12.04 7.62
CA HIS A 176 -0.30 -12.01 6.19
C HIS A 176 0.63 -11.05 5.45
N PHE A 177 0.86 -9.87 6.00
CA PHE A 177 1.81 -8.89 5.45
C PHE A 177 3.23 -9.46 5.31
N ASN A 178 3.69 -10.27 6.27
CA ASN A 178 4.99 -10.91 6.24
C ASN A 178 5.13 -12.02 5.18
N LYS A 179 4.07 -12.32 4.41
CA LYS A 179 4.13 -13.20 3.24
C LYS A 179 4.34 -12.45 1.93
N LEU A 180 4.26 -11.11 1.94
CA LEU A 180 4.51 -10.28 0.77
C LEU A 180 6.02 -10.15 0.54
N TRP A 181 6.42 -10.16 -0.73
CA TRP A 181 7.83 -10.18 -1.13
C TRP A 181 8.37 -8.77 -1.33
N TRP A 182 7.51 -7.83 -1.71
CA TRP A 182 7.87 -6.43 -1.85
C TRP A 182 6.70 -5.52 -1.46
N MET A 183 7.02 -4.29 -1.09
CA MET A 183 6.05 -3.21 -0.83
C MET A 183 6.65 -1.86 -1.23
N PRO A 184 5.84 -0.82 -1.50
CA PRO A 184 6.34 0.54 -1.52
C PRO A 184 7.06 0.85 -0.21
N TYR A 185 8.12 1.65 -0.30
CA TYR A 185 8.81 2.11 0.89
C TYR A 185 8.01 3.23 1.57
N ALA A 186 6.98 2.81 2.30
CA ALA A 186 6.09 3.70 3.03
C ALA A 186 6.85 4.45 4.11
N VAL A 187 6.66 5.77 4.16
CA VAL A 187 7.16 6.66 5.21
C VAL A 187 5.98 7.37 5.88
N LYS A 188 6.23 8.13 6.95
CA LYS A 188 5.16 8.80 7.71
C LYS A 188 4.33 9.75 6.84
N GLU A 189 4.95 10.48 5.91
CA GLU A 189 4.21 11.44 5.08
C GLU A 189 3.58 10.83 3.83
N ARG A 190 4.01 9.66 3.35
CA ARG A 190 3.50 9.09 2.09
C ARG A 190 3.70 7.58 1.98
N ILE A 191 2.76 6.92 1.29
CA ILE A 191 2.85 5.49 0.95
C ILE A 191 3.97 5.24 -0.07
N TRP A 192 4.01 6.04 -1.13
CA TRP A 192 5.03 5.93 -2.18
C TRP A 192 6.06 7.01 -2.04
N LYS A 193 7.26 6.64 -1.60
CA LYS A 193 8.40 7.53 -1.67
C LYS A 193 8.94 7.55 -3.11
N THR A 194 9.21 8.75 -3.60
CA THR A 194 9.93 8.97 -4.86
C THR A 194 11.17 9.80 -4.58
N GLY A 195 12.27 9.49 -5.24
CA GLY A 195 13.54 10.16 -5.01
C GLY A 195 14.60 9.77 -6.01
N LYS A 196 15.69 10.53 -6.06
CA LYS A 196 16.92 10.13 -6.75
C LYS A 196 17.66 9.09 -5.90
N VAL A 197 18.47 8.23 -6.52
CA VAL A 197 19.29 7.26 -5.78
C VAL A 197 20.23 8.00 -4.84
N GLN A 198 20.23 7.58 -3.59
CA GLN A 198 21.15 8.03 -2.56
C GLN A 198 21.44 6.85 -1.62
N GLY A 199 22.65 6.76 -1.06
CA GLY A 199 22.97 5.75 -0.04
C GLY A 199 22.83 4.32 -0.54
N SER A 200 22.13 3.47 0.22
CA SER A 200 22.01 2.02 -0.01
C SER A 200 20.96 1.59 -1.04
N TRP A 201 20.39 2.54 -1.78
CA TRP A 201 19.38 2.26 -2.79
C TRP A 201 20.02 1.82 -4.11
N ILE A 202 19.42 0.82 -4.77
CA ILE A 202 19.82 0.35 -6.09
C ILE A 202 18.72 0.71 -7.09
N GLU A 203 19.07 1.37 -8.18
CA GLU A 203 18.13 1.68 -9.27
C GLU A 203 18.23 0.68 -10.41
N LEU A 204 17.07 0.26 -10.92
CA LEU A 204 16.94 -0.65 -12.05
C LEU A 204 16.04 -0.04 -13.14
N PRO A 205 16.28 -0.35 -14.43
CA PRO A 205 17.40 -1.18 -14.92
C PRO A 205 18.75 -0.45 -14.91
N ASN A 206 18.76 0.88 -15.05
CA ASN A 206 19.95 1.73 -15.03
C ASN A 206 19.69 3.01 -14.24
N PHE A 207 20.76 3.61 -13.68
CA PHE A 207 20.67 4.91 -13.03
C PHE A 207 20.47 6.03 -14.05
N SER A 208 19.44 6.85 -13.85
CA SER A 208 19.16 8.00 -14.72
C SER A 208 19.20 9.36 -14.03
N GLY A 209 19.43 9.40 -12.71
CA GLY A 209 19.40 10.64 -11.93
C GLY A 209 18.02 11.31 -11.79
N THR A 210 16.94 10.70 -12.32
CA THR A 210 15.57 11.20 -12.15
C THR A 210 14.88 10.51 -10.96
N PRO A 211 13.90 11.17 -10.31
CA PRO A 211 13.14 10.53 -9.25
C PRO A 211 12.34 9.33 -9.76
N VAL A 212 12.46 8.18 -9.10
CA VAL A 212 11.63 6.99 -9.33
C VAL A 212 11.04 6.47 -8.03
N VAL A 213 10.09 5.55 -8.15
CA VAL A 213 9.45 4.91 -6.99
C VAL A 213 10.44 4.09 -6.20
N GLN A 214 10.37 4.20 -4.88
CA GLN A 214 11.15 3.41 -3.94
C GLN A 214 10.31 2.25 -3.41
N ILE A 215 10.82 1.02 -3.56
CA ILE A 215 10.23 -0.20 -3.02
C ILE A 215 11.21 -0.88 -2.06
N ALA A 216 10.69 -1.64 -1.11
CA ALA A 216 11.47 -2.55 -0.29
C ALA A 216 11.14 -3.99 -0.66
N PHE A 217 12.17 -4.82 -0.81
CA PHE A 217 12.02 -6.27 -0.80
C PHE A 217 12.13 -6.80 0.62
N ASN A 218 11.26 -7.73 0.98
CA ASN A 218 11.33 -8.47 2.22
C ASN A 218 12.54 -9.42 2.18
N GLN A 219 13.49 -9.23 3.11
CA GLN A 219 14.71 -10.04 3.17
C GLN A 219 14.44 -11.55 3.19
N ARG A 220 13.31 -12.00 3.76
CA ARG A 220 12.95 -13.42 3.84
C ARG A 220 12.79 -14.07 2.47
N PHE A 221 12.33 -13.32 1.48
CA PHE A 221 12.03 -13.85 0.15
C PHE A 221 13.05 -13.44 -0.90
N PHE A 222 13.85 -12.41 -0.63
CA PHE A 222 14.77 -11.84 -1.61
C PHE A 222 15.79 -12.87 -2.13
N GLN A 223 15.78 -13.12 -3.44
CA GLN A 223 16.64 -14.11 -4.11
C GLN A 223 17.88 -13.49 -4.77
N GLY A 224 18.07 -12.18 -4.63
CA GLY A 224 19.14 -11.44 -5.29
C GLY A 224 18.64 -10.60 -6.47
N GLN A 225 19.47 -9.66 -6.92
CA GLN A 225 19.12 -8.72 -7.99
C GLN A 225 18.75 -9.40 -9.31
N HIS A 226 19.40 -10.53 -9.63
CA HIS A 226 19.18 -11.28 -10.87
C HIS A 226 17.77 -11.87 -10.98
N ALA A 227 17.06 -12.05 -9.86
CA ALA A 227 15.68 -12.51 -9.87
C ALA A 227 14.70 -11.39 -10.27
N ILE A 228 15.08 -10.12 -10.13
CA ILE A 228 14.22 -8.98 -10.44
C ILE A 228 14.15 -8.80 -11.95
N GLN A 229 12.95 -8.95 -12.51
CA GLN A 229 12.69 -8.70 -13.91
C GLN A 229 11.94 -7.38 -14.06
N LEU A 230 12.48 -6.49 -14.88
CA LEU A 230 11.79 -5.30 -15.36
C LEU A 230 11.69 -5.39 -16.88
N LYS A 231 10.76 -4.65 -17.46
CA LYS A 231 10.66 -4.59 -18.90
C LYS A 231 11.96 -3.98 -19.44
N ASN A 232 12.67 -4.69 -20.31
CA ASN A 232 13.89 -4.18 -20.94
C ASN A 232 13.58 -2.90 -21.72
N SER A 233 13.88 -1.75 -21.14
CA SER A 233 13.92 -0.48 -21.87
C SER A 233 15.28 -0.41 -22.58
N ASN A 234 15.45 -1.12 -23.70
CA ASN A 234 16.57 -0.88 -24.62
C ASN A 234 16.45 0.48 -25.34
N ALA A 235 15.48 1.32 -24.98
CA ALA A 235 15.43 2.71 -25.42
C ALA A 235 16.32 3.57 -24.50
N PRO A 236 17.38 4.21 -25.01
CA PRO A 236 18.13 5.19 -24.24
C PRO A 236 17.18 6.29 -23.75
N HIS A 237 17.38 6.73 -22.50
CA HIS A 237 16.59 7.79 -21.90
C HIS A 237 16.84 9.10 -22.70
N PRO A 238 15.80 9.82 -23.17
CA PRO A 238 15.98 10.99 -24.04
C PRO A 238 16.78 12.14 -23.39
N LEU A 239 16.86 12.19 -22.06
CA LEU A 239 17.70 13.19 -21.34
C LEU A 239 19.17 12.75 -21.14
N ALA A 240 19.58 11.57 -21.57
CA ALA A 240 20.98 11.14 -21.48
C ALA A 240 21.86 11.71 -22.62
N GLN A 241 21.30 12.51 -23.52
CA GLN A 241 22.00 13.07 -24.69
C GLN A 241 22.36 14.56 -24.57
N GLU A 242 22.12 15.21 -23.42
CA GLU A 242 22.38 16.65 -23.26
C GLU A 242 23.74 17.00 -22.60
N GLU A 243 24.60 16.03 -22.27
CA GLU A 243 25.91 16.31 -21.64
C GLU A 243 27.15 16.12 -22.54
N GLU A 244 27.01 15.70 -23.81
CA GLU A 244 28.16 15.50 -24.73
C GLU A 244 28.27 16.57 -25.85
N GLY A 245 27.70 17.76 -25.64
CA GLY A 245 27.68 18.83 -26.65
C GLY A 245 28.21 20.17 -26.14
N SER A 246 29.40 20.18 -25.54
CA SER A 246 30.12 21.41 -25.22
C SER A 246 31.63 21.14 -25.19
N GLU A 247 32.23 21.03 -26.37
CA GLU A 247 33.64 21.40 -26.62
C GLU A 247 33.69 22.47 -27.71
#